data_AF-A0A838Q620-F1
#
_entry.id   AF-A0A838Q620-F1
#
_cell.length_a   1.000
_cell.length_b   1.000
_cell.length_c   1.000
_cell.angle_alpha   90.00
_cell.angle_beta   90.00
_cell.angle_gamma   90.00
#
_symmetry.space_group_name_H-M   'P 1'
#
loop_
_entity.id
_entity.type
_entity.pdbx_description
1 polymer ?
#
loop_
_entity_poly.entity_id
_entity_poly.type
_entity_poly.pdbx_seq_one_letter_code
_entity_poly.pdbx_strand_id
1 'polypeptide(L)'
;MTRAIEEVAKSQRSMVQRLNTKGAALDDAQLHRGLAAHRDEIRKWMRTAQHVESIEIDYPALINDPQSVIPKVVEFLGGERLPHAGEMLSAIDASLHRQKG
;
A
#
# COMPACT_ATOMS: atom_id res chain seq x y z
N MET A 1 2.12 4.04 0.50
CA MET A 1 0.70 3.75 0.18
C MET A 1 -0.08 3.56 1.48
N THR A 2 -1.36 3.90 1.50
CA THR A 2 -2.22 3.82 2.70
C THR A 2 -3.37 2.86 2.49
N ARG A 3 -3.68 2.08 3.51
CA ARG A 3 -4.76 1.10 3.53
C ARG A 3 -5.23 0.93 4.98
N ALA A 4 -6.47 0.53 5.19
CA ALA A 4 -6.99 0.24 6.51
C ALA A 4 -6.17 -0.88 7.19
N ILE A 5 -5.88 -0.74 8.48
CA ILE A 5 -5.02 -1.70 9.20
C ILE A 5 -5.68 -3.06 9.30
N GLU A 6 -7.00 -3.07 9.50
CA GLU A 6 -7.88 -4.24 9.52
C GLU A 6 -7.71 -5.06 8.25
N GLU A 7 -7.67 -4.35 7.13
CA GLU A 7 -7.55 -4.92 5.80
C GLU A 7 -6.17 -5.52 5.55
N VAL A 8 -5.12 -4.81 6.00
CA VAL A 8 -3.73 -5.28 5.95
C VAL A 8 -3.54 -6.52 6.83
N ALA A 9 -4.08 -6.51 8.05
CA ALA A 9 -3.99 -7.63 8.98
C ALA A 9 -4.65 -8.90 8.41
N LYS A 10 -5.86 -8.77 7.85
CA LYS A 10 -6.57 -9.88 7.18
C LYS A 10 -5.76 -10.44 6.01
N SER A 11 -5.19 -9.56 5.18
CA SER A 11 -4.33 -9.94 4.05
C SER A 11 -3.06 -10.67 4.50
N GLN A 12 -2.41 -10.22 5.57
CA GLN A 12 -1.22 -10.88 6.12
C GLN A 12 -1.53 -12.29 6.64
N ARG A 13 -2.67 -12.49 7.32
CA ARG A 13 -3.08 -13.82 7.79
C ARG A 13 -3.35 -14.77 6.63
N SER A 14 -4.10 -14.34 5.62
CA SER A 14 -4.32 -15.16 4.42
C SER A 14 -3.02 -15.55 3.73
N MET A 15 -2.04 -14.64 3.70
CA MET A 15 -0.71 -14.92 3.16
C MET A 15 0.05 -15.98 3.98
N VAL A 16 0.09 -15.85 5.31
CA VAL A 16 0.76 -16.82 6.20
C VAL A 16 0.12 -18.20 6.08
N GLN A 17 -1.21 -18.28 6.09
CA GLN A 17 -1.95 -19.53 5.89
C GLN A 17 -1.62 -20.17 4.54
N ARG A 18 -1.63 -19.39 3.46
CA ARG A 18 -1.33 -19.88 2.10
C ARG A 18 0.11 -20.39 1.97
N LEU A 19 1.07 -19.72 2.60
CA LEU A 19 2.48 -20.11 2.57
C LEU A 19 2.79 -21.28 3.51
N ASN A 20 1.81 -21.74 4.29
CA ASN A 20 1.97 -22.78 5.32
C ASN A 20 3.15 -22.49 6.26
N THR A 21 3.41 -21.21 6.51
CA THR A 21 4.45 -20.78 7.45
C THR A 21 3.82 -20.53 8.81
N LYS A 22 4.57 -20.81 9.87
CA LYS A 22 4.24 -20.32 11.21
C LYS A 22 4.77 -18.89 11.30
N GLY A 23 4.08 -17.95 10.66
CA GLY A 23 4.38 -16.52 10.85
C GLY A 23 4.51 -16.18 12.33
N ALA A 24 4.98 -14.98 12.68
CA ALA A 24 4.98 -14.55 14.08
C ALA A 24 3.58 -14.77 14.65
N ALA A 25 3.45 -15.69 15.62
CA ALA A 25 2.18 -16.13 16.19
C ALA A 25 1.66 -15.03 17.12
N LEU A 26 1.31 -13.89 16.54
CA LEU A 26 0.76 -12.73 17.21
C LEU A 26 -0.75 -12.90 17.30
N ASP A 27 -1.31 -12.51 18.44
CA ASP A 27 -2.75 -12.34 18.53
C ASP A 27 -3.23 -11.16 17.65
N ASP A 28 -4.53 -11.13 17.37
CA ASP A 28 -5.15 -10.09 16.54
C ASP A 28 -4.83 -8.68 17.02
N ALA A 29 -4.89 -8.44 18.33
CA ALA A 29 -4.71 -7.12 18.90
C ALA A 29 -3.24 -6.67 18.82
N GLN A 30 -2.30 -7.58 19.05
CA GLN A 30 -0.87 -7.36 18.89
C GLN A 30 -0.51 -7.05 17.44
N LEU A 31 -1.08 -7.80 16.49
CA LEU A 31 -0.86 -7.57 15.06
C LEU A 31 -1.34 -6.18 14.64
N HIS A 32 -2.57 -5.80 15.02
CA HIS A 32 -3.12 -4.48 14.71
C HIS A 32 -2.28 -3.35 15.32
N ARG A 33 -1.90 -3.47 16.60
CA ARG A 33 -1.05 -2.47 17.27
C ARG A 33 0.31 -2.34 16.59
N GLY A 34 0.95 -3.45 16.25
CA GLY A 34 2.26 -3.45 15.57
C GLY A 34 2.20 -2.79 14.19
N LEU A 35 1.19 -3.14 13.38
CA LEU A 35 0.98 -2.54 12.06
C LEU A 35 0.69 -1.04 12.16
N ALA A 36 -0.16 -0.62 13.11
CA ALA A 36 -0.48 0.79 13.31
C ALA A 36 0.75 1.60 13.76
N ALA A 37 1.49 1.09 14.75
CA ALA A 37 2.71 1.73 15.24
C ALA A 37 3.75 1.89 14.13
N HIS A 38 3.99 0.82 13.36
CA HIS A 38 4.95 0.85 12.26
C HIS A 38 4.54 1.84 11.15
N ARG A 39 3.26 1.88 10.79
CA ARG A 39 2.73 2.87 9.83
C ARG A 39 3.02 4.29 10.29
N ASP A 40 2.74 4.59 11.56
CA ASP A 40 2.88 5.93 12.10
C ASP A 40 4.36 6.35 12.22
N GLU A 41 5.23 5.40 12.57
CA GLU A 41 6.68 5.56 12.57
C GLU A 41 7.21 5.89 11.17
N ILE A 42 6.89 5.08 10.16
CA ILE A 42 7.33 5.30 8.77
C ILE A 42 6.82 6.65 8.25
N ARG A 43 5.55 6.97 8.50
CA ARG A 43 4.96 8.26 8.10
C ARG A 43 5.67 9.44 8.75
N LYS A 44 6.02 9.33 10.03
CA LYS A 44 6.80 10.36 10.73
C LYS A 44 8.17 10.50 10.10
N TRP A 45 8.87 9.38 9.89
CA TRP A 45 10.20 9.38 9.30
C TRP A 45 10.22 10.02 7.90
N MET A 46 9.30 9.62 7.02
CA MET A 46 9.18 10.15 5.65
C MET A 46 8.96 11.67 5.63
N ARG A 47 8.20 12.23 6.59
CA ARG A 47 8.00 13.68 6.70
C ARG A 47 9.23 14.44 7.20
N THR A 48 10.14 13.76 7.89
CA THR A 48 11.33 14.38 8.51
C THR A 48 12.61 14.12 7.73
N ALA A 49 12.60 13.21 6.77
CA ALA A 49 13.77 12.86 5.96
C ALA A 49 14.10 14.00 4.98
N GLN A 50 15.26 14.63 5.16
CA GLN A 50 15.67 15.79 4.34
C GLN A 50 16.19 15.43 2.93
N HIS A 51 16.49 14.15 2.69
CA HIS A 51 17.08 13.68 1.44
C HIS A 51 16.22 12.66 0.70
N VAL A 52 14.93 12.60 1.05
CA VAL A 52 13.97 11.67 0.46
C VAL A 52 12.73 12.46 0.11
N GLU A 53 12.36 12.44 -1.17
CA GLU A 53 11.05 12.89 -1.60
C GLU A 53 10.07 11.71 -1.55
N SER A 54 8.82 11.97 -1.21
CA SER A 54 7.83 10.91 -1.11
C SER A 54 6.43 11.37 -1.45
N ILE A 55 5.67 10.45 -2.04
CA ILE A 55 4.23 10.60 -2.25
C ILE A 55 3.45 9.58 -1.44
N GLU A 56 2.36 10.03 -0.84
CA GLU A 56 1.38 9.16 -0.22
C GLU A 56 0.26 8.85 -1.21
N ILE A 57 0.06 7.56 -1.49
CA ILE A 57 -0.99 7.07 -2.40
C ILE A 57 -2.01 6.29 -1.60
N ASP A 58 -3.28 6.68 -1.70
CA ASP A 58 -4.38 5.95 -1.11
C ASP A 58 -4.73 4.71 -1.93
N TYR A 59 -4.62 3.53 -1.31
CA TYR A 59 -4.82 2.26 -2.00
C TYR A 59 -6.27 2.05 -2.43
N PRO A 60 -7.30 2.30 -1.59
CA PRO A 60 -8.69 2.30 -2.02
C PRO A 60 -8.94 3.22 -3.23
N ALA A 61 -8.44 4.46 -3.21
CA ALA A 61 -8.56 5.35 -4.36
C ALA A 61 -7.87 4.78 -5.61
N LEU A 62 -6.66 4.22 -5.49
CA LEU A 62 -5.93 3.62 -6.61
C LEU A 62 -6.70 2.45 -7.25
N ILE A 63 -7.39 1.63 -6.45
CA ILE A 63 -8.16 0.50 -6.98
C ILE A 63 -9.49 0.96 -7.59
N ASN A 64 -10.18 1.91 -6.96
CA ASN A 64 -11.52 2.34 -7.38
C ASN A 64 -11.50 3.34 -8.55
N ASP A 65 -10.48 4.22 -8.58
CA ASP A 65 -10.31 5.25 -9.59
C ASP A 65 -8.81 5.45 -9.88
N PRO A 66 -8.17 4.49 -10.57
CA PRO A 66 -6.75 4.59 -10.89
C PRO A 66 -6.44 5.80 -11.78
N GLN A 67 -7.40 6.27 -12.59
CA GLN A 67 -7.22 7.37 -13.52
C GLN A 67 -6.93 8.70 -12.80
N SER A 68 -7.46 8.91 -11.58
CA SER A 68 -7.13 10.11 -10.79
C SER A 68 -5.83 9.98 -9.99
N VAL A 69 -5.26 8.77 -9.89
CA VAL A 69 -4.07 8.50 -9.08
C VAL A 69 -2.80 8.42 -9.92
N ILE A 70 -2.84 7.76 -11.09
CA ILE A 70 -1.67 7.60 -11.98
C ILE A 70 -1.00 8.94 -12.34
N PRO A 71 -1.73 10.04 -12.66
CA PRO A 71 -1.10 11.32 -12.97
C PRO A 71 -0.18 11.83 -11.85
N LYS A 72 -0.53 11.59 -10.58
CA LYS A 72 0.31 12.00 -9.42
C LYS A 72 1.62 11.22 -9.36
N VAL A 73 1.58 9.94 -9.74
CA VAL A 73 2.77 9.09 -9.82
C VAL A 73 3.66 9.54 -10.98
N VAL A 74 3.06 9.89 -12.11
CA VAL A 74 3.78 10.39 -13.29
C VAL A 74 4.46 11.73 -12.99
N GLU A 75 3.75 12.65 -12.36
CA GLU A 75 4.28 13.94 -11.93
C GLU A 75 5.46 13.77 -10.97
N PHE A 76 5.31 12.91 -9.95
CA PHE A 76 6.35 12.66 -8.96
C PHE A 76 7.62 12.02 -9.53
N LEU A 77 7.48 11.06 -10.44
CA LEU A 77 8.62 10.34 -11.01
C LEU A 77 9.23 11.05 -12.23
N GLY A 78 8.51 12.03 -12.82
CA GLY A 78 8.87 12.72 -14.06
C GLY A 78 8.33 12.01 -15.30
N GLY A 79 7.52 12.71 -16.09
CA GLY A 79 6.81 12.14 -17.24
C GLY A 79 7.74 11.57 -18.32
N GLU A 80 8.87 12.22 -18.57
CA GLU A 80 9.93 11.74 -19.46
C GLU A 80 10.54 10.39 -19.03
N ARG A 81 10.47 10.02 -17.74
CA ARG A 81 10.92 8.71 -17.25
C ARG A 81 9.86 7.63 -17.36
N LEU A 82 8.62 8.02 -17.65
CA LEU A 82 7.46 7.14 -17.76
C LEU A 82 6.77 7.29 -19.13
N PRO A 83 7.44 6.95 -20.23
CA PRO A 83 6.91 7.11 -21.59
C PRO A 83 5.62 6.30 -21.84
N HIS A 84 5.37 5.28 -21.02
CA HIS A 84 4.23 4.37 -21.12
C HIS A 84 3.23 4.53 -19.96
N ALA A 85 3.04 5.76 -19.46
CA ALA A 85 2.13 6.01 -18.32
C ALA A 85 0.70 5.46 -18.53
N GLY A 86 0.20 5.46 -19.77
CA GLY A 86 -1.11 4.88 -20.09
C GLY A 86 -1.20 3.36 -19.88
N GLU A 87 -0.09 2.63 -20.03
CA GLU A 87 -0.04 1.19 -19.82
C GLU A 87 -0.08 0.82 -18.33
N MET A 88 0.28 1.75 -17.43
CA MET A 88 0.24 1.53 -15.98
C MET A 88 -1.17 1.16 -15.50
N LEU A 89 -2.22 1.66 -16.16
CA LEU A 89 -3.61 1.33 -15.85
C LEU A 89 -3.90 -0.17 -16.06
N SER A 90 -3.27 -0.80 -17.04
CA SER A 90 -3.47 -2.22 -17.36
C SER A 90 -2.86 -3.16 -16.32
N ALA A 91 -1.90 -2.68 -15.53
CA ALA A 91 -1.30 -3.45 -14.44
C ALA A 91 -2.19 -3.51 -13.19
N ILE A 92 -3.27 -2.72 -13.15
CA ILE A 92 -4.18 -2.66 -12.00
C ILE A 92 -5.32 -3.65 -12.21
N ASP A 93 -5.24 -4.76 -11.48
CA ASP A 93 -6.32 -5.74 -11.42
C ASP A 93 -7.13 -5.58 -10.13
N ALA A 94 -8.28 -4.91 -10.25
CA ALA A 94 -9.21 -4.70 -9.14
C ALA A 94 -9.74 -6.03 -8.54
N SER A 95 -9.73 -7.13 -9.29
CA SER A 95 -10.16 -8.45 -8.81
C SER A 95 -9.22 -9.03 -7.75
N LEU A 96 -7.99 -8.50 -7.63
CA LEU A 96 -7.03 -8.88 -6.58
C LEU A 96 -7.36 -8.22 -5.23
N HIS A 97 -8.18 -7.17 -5.22
CA HIS A 97 -8.62 -6.46 -4.01
C HIS A 97 -9.78 -7.19 -3.30
N ARG A 98 -9.52 -8.43 -2.86
CA ARG A 98 -10.54 -9.36 -2.32
C ARG A 98 -10.76 -9.23 -0.82
N GLN A 99 -9.72 -8.86 -0.10
CA GLN A 99 -9.81 -8.67 1.36
C GLN A 99 -10.31 -7.26 1.61
N LYS A 100 -11.61 -7.07 1.55
CA LYS A 100 -12.28 -5.84 2.00
C LYS A 100 -12.61 -5.98 3.49
N GLY A 101 -12.49 -4.87 4.23
CA GLY A 101 -12.86 -4.77 5.64
C GLY A 101 -14.35 -4.99 5.82
#